data_AF-A0A409WEB9-F1
#
_entry.id   AF-A0A409WEB9-F1
#
_cell.length_a   1.000
_cell.length_b   1.000
_cell.length_c   1.000
_cell.angle_alpha   90.00
_cell.angle_beta   90.00
_cell.angle_gamma   90.00
#
_symmetry.space_group_name_H-M   'P 1'
#
loop_
_entity.id
_entity.type
_entity.pdbx_description
1 polymer ?
#
loop_
_entity_poly.entity_id
_entity_poly.type
_entity_poly.pdbx_seq_one_letter_code
_entity_poly.pdbx_strand_id
1 'polypeptide(L)'
;GENGDEEDGEGGDEEAEDGEEGGSSKPLDKAGKRAAALAAKKEALKRKFDEQYDDPEGAKMDFYDEKKEEINAQLALNRAEFEGIADPAARALVEGYRPGQYVRIELRDVPCEMIEHFDPCYPLVVGGLLAAEERFGYVQVRIKRHRWFGRTLKTNDPLILSVGWRRFQTVPIYSLDDHSIRMRMLKYTPEHMHCYATFYGPGGVPGTGFCAFNTLEEGRAGFRVSATGVVLDVDRTSRIVKKLKLTGVPYKIFKNTAFVKDMFGSALEVAKFEGANVRTVSGIRGQVKKALPKPDGAFRATFEDKVLKSDIIFLRAWYTIQPRKYYNPVTSLLLADKSQWKGMRLTGQIRREEGLKTPLDVNSTYKKIERAPRRFNPLVVPKKLQAALPFASKPAMMKAQKKMTYLQKRAVVMEPEEKRALAVMQQMRALRKDQVMRRKEKKDEKKEERRKKLEKEQEIKGEKEKERKKEVMRMAGMKSKREQEGAEGRGPKRRKTG
;
A
#
# COMPACT_ATOMS: atom_id res chain seq x y z
N GLY A 1 48.13 -32.48 33.58
CA GLY A 1 48.77 -32.42 32.26
C GLY A 1 49.15 -30.98 32.05
N GLU A 2 50.17 -30.47 32.73
CA GLU A 2 51.53 -31.01 32.96
C GLU A 2 52.32 -31.20 31.67
N ASN A 3 53.52 -30.60 31.72
CA ASN A 3 54.76 -30.81 30.96
C ASN A 3 54.77 -30.17 29.58
N GLY A 4 55.79 -29.41 29.19
CA GLY A 4 57.18 -29.22 29.64
C GLY A 4 57.88 -28.55 28.44
N ASP A 5 59.05 -27.94 28.44
CA ASP A 5 60.19 -27.68 29.32
C ASP A 5 60.86 -26.43 28.66
N GLU A 6 61.31 -25.38 29.35
CA GLU A 6 62.53 -25.23 30.13
C GLU A 6 63.87 -25.53 29.42
N GLU A 7 64.82 -24.61 29.68
CA GLU A 7 66.28 -24.64 29.55
C GLU A 7 66.98 -24.34 28.20
N ASP A 8 67.60 -23.14 28.17
CA ASP A 8 69.05 -22.88 28.22
C ASP A 8 70.02 -23.80 27.44
N GLY A 9 70.98 -23.18 26.74
CA GLY A 9 72.13 -23.90 26.20
C GLY A 9 73.08 -23.02 25.40
N GLU A 10 74.26 -22.78 25.98
CA GLU A 10 75.40 -22.05 25.47
C GLU A 10 76.00 -22.62 24.16
N GLY A 11 76.67 -21.72 23.43
CA GLY A 11 78.07 -21.86 23.02
C GLY A 11 78.52 -23.09 22.21
N GLY A 12 79.05 -22.83 21.02
CA GLY A 12 80.05 -23.69 20.40
C GLY A 12 79.91 -23.75 18.88
N ASP A 13 80.91 -23.20 18.18
CA ASP A 13 81.37 -23.78 16.92
C ASP A 13 82.82 -23.34 16.71
N GLU A 14 83.73 -24.22 17.12
CA GLU A 14 85.10 -24.33 16.60
C GLU A 14 85.07 -25.13 15.28
N GLU A 15 85.90 -24.67 14.33
CA GLU A 15 86.71 -25.40 13.31
C GLU A 15 86.28 -26.82 12.88
N ALA A 16 86.26 -27.25 11.61
CA ALA A 16 87.08 -27.00 10.42
C ALA A 16 86.22 -27.45 9.20
N GLU A 17 86.55 -27.29 7.91
CA GLU A 17 87.83 -27.51 7.27
C GLU A 17 87.80 -26.92 5.85
N ASP A 18 88.92 -26.29 5.49
CA ASP A 18 89.22 -25.73 4.18
C ASP A 18 89.35 -26.81 3.09
N GLY A 19 88.77 -26.51 1.93
CA GLY A 19 89.18 -27.09 0.65
C GLY A 19 89.69 -25.98 -0.25
N GLU A 20 90.98 -25.65 -0.14
CA GLU A 20 91.68 -24.80 -1.12
C GLU A 20 91.97 -25.61 -2.40
N GLU A 21 91.55 -25.11 -3.55
CA GLU A 21 92.37 -25.19 -4.76
C GLU A 21 92.37 -23.85 -5.48
N GLY A 22 93.57 -23.46 -5.92
CA GLY A 22 93.97 -22.11 -6.26
C GLY A 22 93.27 -21.49 -7.48
N GLY A 23 93.15 -20.16 -7.45
CA GLY A 23 92.70 -19.40 -8.60
C GLY A 23 92.65 -17.91 -8.31
N SER A 24 93.77 -17.23 -8.55
CA SER A 24 93.96 -15.78 -8.41
C SER A 24 92.88 -14.95 -9.13
N SER A 25 91.96 -14.30 -8.39
CA SER A 25 91.22 -13.14 -8.91
C SER A 25 90.60 -12.23 -7.83
N LYS A 26 91.12 -11.00 -7.79
CA LYS A 26 90.58 -9.67 -7.41
C LYS A 26 89.49 -9.52 -6.31
N PRO A 27 89.67 -8.63 -5.30
CA PRO A 27 88.70 -8.30 -4.22
C PRO A 27 87.34 -7.67 -4.61
N LEU A 28 86.99 -7.60 -5.90
CA LEU A 28 85.85 -6.82 -6.40
C LEU A 28 84.55 -7.62 -6.57
N ASP A 29 84.60 -8.96 -6.65
CA ASP A 29 83.42 -9.80 -6.94
C ASP A 29 82.65 -10.33 -5.70
N LYS A 30 83.32 -10.50 -4.55
CA LYS A 30 82.63 -10.88 -3.29
C LYS A 30 81.75 -9.75 -2.74
N ALA A 31 82.12 -8.49 -3.01
CA ALA A 31 81.34 -7.31 -2.63
C ALA A 31 80.03 -7.21 -3.46
N GLY A 32 80.09 -7.50 -4.76
CA GLY A 32 78.93 -7.51 -5.65
C GLY A 32 77.88 -8.58 -5.30
N LYS A 33 78.32 -9.81 -4.97
CA LYS A 33 77.41 -10.90 -4.55
C LYS A 33 76.76 -10.64 -3.18
N ARG A 34 77.49 -10.04 -2.22
CA ARG A 34 76.91 -9.61 -0.93
C ARG A 34 75.93 -8.44 -1.08
N ALA A 35 76.22 -7.49 -1.97
CA ALA A 35 75.31 -6.38 -2.28
C ALA A 35 74.02 -6.87 -2.95
N ALA A 36 74.10 -7.80 -3.90
CA ALA A 36 72.93 -8.42 -4.54
C ALA A 36 72.09 -9.24 -3.54
N ALA A 37 72.72 -10.01 -2.66
CA ALA A 37 72.01 -10.76 -1.62
C ALA A 37 71.33 -9.84 -0.57
N LEU A 38 71.95 -8.71 -0.23
CA LEU A 38 71.35 -7.68 0.63
C LEU A 38 70.20 -6.95 -0.07
N ALA A 39 70.30 -6.71 -1.38
CA ALA A 39 69.21 -6.12 -2.17
C ALA A 39 68.00 -7.08 -2.23
N ALA A 40 68.22 -8.36 -2.52
CA ALA A 40 67.16 -9.36 -2.50
C ALA A 40 66.52 -9.55 -1.10
N LYS A 41 67.33 -9.50 -0.03
CA LYS A 41 66.81 -9.49 1.36
C LYS A 41 66.02 -8.22 1.66
N LYS A 42 66.47 -7.05 1.22
CA LYS A 42 65.74 -5.78 1.38
C LYS A 42 64.45 -5.77 0.59
N GLU A 43 64.43 -6.35 -0.61
CA GLU A 43 63.23 -6.47 -1.45
C GLU A 43 62.24 -7.47 -0.85
N ALA A 44 62.71 -8.61 -0.33
CA ALA A 44 61.88 -9.56 0.39
C ALA A 44 61.34 -9.00 1.72
N LEU A 45 62.14 -8.21 2.44
CA LEU A 45 61.71 -7.49 3.64
C LEU A 45 60.71 -6.38 3.30
N LYS A 46 60.92 -5.66 2.20
CA LYS A 46 59.97 -4.65 1.71
C LYS A 46 58.65 -5.30 1.30
N ARG A 47 58.69 -6.41 0.57
CA ARG A 47 57.47 -7.16 0.20
C ARG A 47 56.72 -7.67 1.43
N LYS A 48 57.43 -8.21 2.43
CA LYS A 48 56.80 -8.63 3.70
C LYS A 48 56.29 -7.46 4.54
N PHE A 49 56.93 -6.30 4.44
CA PHE A 49 56.51 -5.06 5.09
C PHE A 49 55.24 -4.52 4.42
N ASP A 50 55.22 -4.41 3.09
CA ASP A 50 54.06 -4.00 2.30
C ASP A 50 52.88 -4.98 2.53
N GLU A 51 53.14 -6.30 2.61
CA GLU A 51 52.13 -7.34 2.89
C GLU A 51 51.59 -7.31 4.35
N GLN A 52 52.32 -6.71 5.30
CA GLN A 52 51.88 -6.54 6.70
C GLN A 52 51.30 -5.16 7.03
N TYR A 53 51.61 -4.12 6.24
CA TYR A 53 51.23 -2.73 6.53
C TYR A 53 50.25 -2.11 5.52
N ASP A 54 50.06 -2.70 4.32
CA ASP A 54 48.91 -2.37 3.46
C ASP A 54 47.64 -3.07 3.99
N ASP A 55 47.29 -2.80 5.24
CA ASP A 55 45.95 -3.05 5.75
C ASP A 55 45.07 -1.89 5.24
N PRO A 56 44.02 -2.12 4.43
CA PRO A 56 43.26 -1.08 3.74
C PRO A 56 42.31 -0.31 4.67
N GLU A 57 42.72 -0.02 5.91
CA GLU A 57 41.95 0.80 6.84
C GLU A 57 42.28 2.30 6.73
N GLY A 58 43.32 2.67 5.98
CA GLY A 58 43.83 4.05 5.89
C GLY A 58 43.05 5.00 4.97
N ALA A 59 42.17 4.49 4.11
CA ALA A 59 41.26 5.28 3.30
C ALA A 59 39.92 4.55 3.20
N LYS A 60 39.12 4.60 4.26
CA LYS A 60 37.67 4.31 4.14
C LYS A 60 37.07 5.39 3.26
N MET A 61 37.19 5.19 1.94
CA MET A 61 36.46 5.96 0.95
C MET A 61 34.98 5.88 1.30
N ASP A 62 34.23 6.95 1.06
CA ASP A 62 32.78 6.88 1.24
C ASP A 62 32.26 5.78 0.30
N PHE A 63 31.27 5.01 0.74
CA PHE A 63 30.69 3.92 -0.05
C PHE A 63 30.26 4.39 -1.45
N TYR A 64 29.85 5.66 -1.57
CA TYR A 64 29.55 6.30 -2.85
C TYR A 64 30.78 6.40 -3.76
N ASP A 65 31.92 6.83 -3.22
CA ASP A 65 33.16 7.00 -3.96
C ASP A 65 33.76 5.64 -4.36
N GLU A 66 33.71 4.64 -3.46
CA GLU A 66 34.08 3.25 -3.79
C GLU A 66 33.26 2.71 -4.97
N LYS A 67 31.93 2.88 -4.96
CA LYS A 67 31.08 2.43 -6.07
C LYS A 67 31.31 3.20 -7.36
N LYS A 68 31.63 4.49 -7.27
CA LYS A 68 31.98 5.29 -8.45
C LYS A 68 33.31 4.84 -9.04
N GLU A 69 34.30 4.55 -8.20
CA GLU A 69 35.60 4.01 -8.61
C GLU A 69 35.46 2.63 -9.24
N GLU A 70 34.67 1.73 -8.65
CA GLU A 70 34.35 0.42 -9.26
C GLU A 70 33.73 0.57 -10.66
N ILE A 71 32.74 1.46 -10.82
CA ILE A 71 32.10 1.73 -12.13
C ILE A 71 33.13 2.27 -13.13
N ASN A 72 33.97 3.23 -12.70
CA ASN A 72 34.99 3.82 -13.57
C ASN A 72 36.07 2.81 -13.95
N ALA A 73 36.50 1.96 -13.02
CA ALA A 73 37.46 0.89 -13.27
C ALA A 73 36.90 -0.10 -14.29
N GLN A 74 35.63 -0.49 -14.18
CA GLN A 74 34.97 -1.34 -15.16
C GLN A 74 34.88 -0.67 -16.54
N LEU A 75 34.54 0.62 -16.60
CA LEU A 75 34.48 1.38 -17.86
C LEU A 75 35.87 1.50 -18.51
N ALA A 76 36.91 1.73 -17.70
CA ALA A 76 38.29 1.80 -18.17
C ALA A 76 38.78 0.44 -18.71
N LEU A 77 38.46 -0.66 -18.00
CA LEU A 77 38.75 -2.03 -18.45
C LEU A 77 38.08 -2.32 -19.78
N ASN A 78 36.76 -2.07 -19.90
CA ASN A 78 36.03 -2.27 -21.15
C ASN A 78 36.69 -1.49 -22.29
N ARG A 79 37.10 -0.24 -22.05
CA ARG A 79 37.77 0.58 -23.07
C ARG A 79 39.12 -0.01 -23.48
N ALA A 80 39.94 -0.43 -22.53
CA ALA A 80 41.26 -1.00 -22.78
C ALA A 80 41.19 -2.32 -23.60
N GLU A 81 40.26 -3.21 -23.25
CA GLU A 81 40.04 -4.48 -23.98
C GLU A 81 39.68 -4.23 -25.46
N PHE A 82 38.81 -3.24 -25.74
CA PHE A 82 38.43 -2.92 -27.12
C PHE A 82 39.47 -2.06 -27.87
N GLU A 83 40.45 -1.46 -27.21
CA GLU A 83 41.54 -0.74 -27.88
C GLU A 83 42.54 -1.69 -28.57
N GLY A 84 42.66 -2.95 -28.11
CA GLY A 84 43.51 -3.97 -28.74
C GLY A 84 42.99 -4.54 -30.06
N ILE A 85 41.71 -4.31 -30.40
CA ILE A 85 41.11 -4.76 -31.67
C ILE A 85 41.29 -3.65 -32.71
N ALA A 86 42.34 -3.81 -33.54
CA ALA A 86 42.73 -2.83 -34.56
C ALA A 86 41.77 -2.78 -35.77
N ASP A 87 41.03 -3.86 -36.05
CA ASP A 87 40.07 -3.90 -37.16
C ASP A 87 38.73 -3.24 -36.76
N PRO A 88 38.34 -2.12 -37.41
CA PRO A 88 37.09 -1.43 -37.13
C PRO A 88 35.84 -2.29 -37.39
N ALA A 89 35.89 -3.23 -38.34
CA ALA A 89 34.74 -4.08 -38.68
C ALA A 89 34.52 -5.16 -37.61
N ALA A 90 35.58 -5.83 -37.18
CA ALA A 90 35.53 -6.78 -36.07
C ALA A 90 35.08 -6.11 -34.76
N ARG A 91 35.55 -4.89 -34.50
CA ARG A 91 35.13 -4.10 -33.32
C ARG A 91 33.63 -3.75 -33.36
N ALA A 92 33.12 -3.33 -34.52
CA ALA A 92 31.71 -2.99 -34.69
C ALA A 92 30.78 -4.21 -34.51
N LEU A 93 31.23 -5.42 -34.82
CA LEU A 93 30.44 -6.64 -34.64
C LEU A 93 30.22 -6.99 -33.16
N VAL A 94 31.20 -6.72 -32.30
CA VAL A 94 31.18 -7.09 -30.88
C VAL A 94 30.62 -5.96 -30.01
N GLU A 95 31.13 -4.74 -30.19
CA GLU A 95 30.75 -3.57 -29.38
C GLU A 95 29.52 -2.84 -29.95
N GLY A 96 29.29 -2.95 -31.26
CA GLY A 96 28.36 -2.09 -31.98
C GLY A 96 28.98 -0.74 -32.36
N TYR A 97 28.12 0.16 -32.86
CA TYR A 97 28.51 1.54 -33.21
C TYR A 97 28.48 2.44 -31.98
N ARG A 98 29.56 3.22 -31.77
CA ARG A 98 29.71 4.08 -30.58
C ARG A 98 28.89 5.37 -30.67
N PRO A 99 28.47 5.93 -29.52
CA PRO A 99 27.86 7.26 -29.48
C PRO A 99 28.77 8.33 -30.11
N GLY A 100 28.20 9.23 -30.90
CA GLY A 100 28.92 10.35 -31.55
C GLY A 100 29.40 10.08 -32.97
N GLN A 101 29.29 8.85 -33.48
CA GLN A 101 29.62 8.52 -34.87
C GLN A 101 28.45 8.87 -35.81
N TYR A 102 28.76 9.41 -36.98
CA TYR A 102 27.77 9.63 -38.04
C TYR A 102 27.51 8.33 -38.78
N VAL A 103 26.26 7.86 -38.77
CA VAL A 103 25.85 6.57 -39.36
C VAL A 103 24.73 6.77 -40.38
N ARG A 104 24.69 5.92 -41.41
CA ARG A 104 23.59 5.84 -42.37
C ARG A 104 22.78 4.58 -42.06
N ILE A 105 21.49 4.74 -41.77
CA ILE A 105 20.57 3.65 -41.48
C ILE A 105 19.62 3.49 -42.67
N GLU A 106 19.59 2.29 -43.25
CA GLU A 106 18.65 1.92 -44.30
C GLU A 106 17.53 1.09 -43.67
N LEU A 107 16.29 1.57 -43.80
CA LEU A 107 15.10 0.87 -43.32
C LEU A 107 14.33 0.34 -44.53
N ARG A 108 13.97 -0.94 -44.50
CA ARG A 108 13.11 -1.58 -45.50
C ARG A 108 11.66 -1.54 -45.04
N ASP A 109 10.73 -1.59 -46.00
CA ASP A 109 9.28 -1.64 -45.78
C ASP A 109 8.72 -0.46 -44.97
N VAL A 110 9.23 0.74 -45.22
CA VAL A 110 8.67 1.97 -44.63
C VAL A 110 7.36 2.34 -45.35
N PRO A 111 6.28 2.68 -44.61
CA PRO A 111 5.03 3.13 -45.22
C PRO A 111 5.24 4.34 -46.14
N CYS A 112 4.61 4.33 -47.32
CA CYS A 112 4.79 5.39 -48.32
C CYS A 112 4.32 6.76 -47.81
N GLU A 113 3.31 6.78 -46.93
CA GLU A 113 2.76 7.98 -46.31
C GLU A 113 3.83 8.73 -45.49
N MET A 114 4.83 8.02 -44.95
CA MET A 114 5.95 8.65 -44.24
C MET A 114 6.82 9.51 -45.16
N ILE A 115 6.97 9.09 -46.41
CA ILE A 115 7.76 9.80 -47.42
C ILE A 115 6.93 10.95 -48.01
N GLU A 116 5.67 10.68 -48.36
CA GLU A 116 4.75 11.66 -48.93
C GLU A 116 4.43 12.82 -47.98
N HIS A 117 4.29 12.54 -46.68
CA HIS A 117 3.97 13.54 -45.65
C HIS A 117 5.19 13.89 -44.79
N PHE A 118 6.39 13.66 -45.30
CA PHE A 118 7.60 14.09 -44.62
C PHE A 118 7.62 15.62 -44.53
N ASP A 119 7.87 16.13 -43.32
CA ASP A 119 8.05 17.56 -43.10
C ASP A 119 9.22 17.73 -42.12
N PRO A 120 10.26 18.47 -42.53
CA PRO A 120 11.52 18.61 -41.79
C PRO A 120 11.38 19.36 -40.46
N CYS A 121 10.28 20.08 -40.23
CA CYS A 121 10.02 20.73 -38.94
C CYS A 121 9.76 19.72 -37.81
N TYR A 122 9.35 18.49 -38.14
CA TYR A 122 9.15 17.42 -37.14
C TYR A 122 10.37 16.52 -37.06
N PRO A 123 11.02 16.39 -35.89
CA PRO A 123 12.20 15.56 -35.75
C PRO A 123 11.86 14.07 -35.85
N LEU A 124 12.70 13.32 -36.58
CA LEU A 124 12.70 11.86 -36.56
C LEU A 124 13.66 11.37 -35.48
N VAL A 125 13.13 10.65 -34.51
CA VAL A 125 13.91 10.03 -33.43
C VAL A 125 13.87 8.53 -33.61
N VAL A 126 15.05 7.91 -33.70
CA VAL A 126 15.22 6.46 -33.79
C VAL A 126 15.75 5.95 -32.46
N GLY A 127 15.08 4.96 -31.88
CA GLY A 127 15.48 4.33 -30.62
C GLY A 127 15.60 2.82 -30.80
N GLY A 128 16.68 2.24 -30.29
CA GLY A 128 16.85 0.78 -30.22
C GLY A 128 15.95 0.20 -29.14
N LEU A 129 15.14 -0.80 -29.52
CA LEU A 129 14.26 -1.50 -28.59
C LEU A 129 14.99 -2.64 -27.90
N LEU A 130 14.72 -2.84 -26.61
CA LEU A 130 15.21 -4.01 -25.90
C LEU A 130 14.30 -5.23 -26.17
N ALA A 131 14.84 -6.45 -26.05
CA ALA A 131 14.07 -7.69 -26.22
C ALA A 131 12.89 -7.82 -25.22
N ALA A 132 12.90 -7.08 -24.11
CA ALA A 132 11.76 -6.98 -23.20
C ALA A 132 10.65 -6.07 -23.75
N GLU A 133 11.00 -5.03 -24.49
CA GLU A 133 10.09 -3.99 -25.00
C GLU A 133 9.31 -4.40 -26.25
N GLU A 134 9.72 -5.47 -26.91
CA GLU A 134 9.03 -6.06 -28.06
C GLU A 134 7.83 -6.93 -27.65
N ARG A 135 7.86 -7.47 -26.43
CA ARG A 135 6.85 -8.43 -25.98
C ARG A 135 5.57 -7.72 -25.52
N PHE A 136 4.43 -8.22 -25.97
CA PHE A 136 3.12 -7.72 -25.53
C PHE A 136 2.62 -8.48 -24.30
N GLY A 137 2.00 -7.75 -23.37
CA GLY A 137 1.43 -8.30 -22.16
C GLY A 137 0.46 -7.35 -21.48
N TYR A 138 -0.02 -7.76 -20.32
CA TYR A 138 -0.68 -6.86 -19.37
C TYR A 138 0.38 -6.18 -18.53
N VAL A 139 0.52 -4.87 -18.74
CA VAL A 139 1.43 -4.05 -17.96
C VAL A 139 0.69 -3.54 -16.73
N GLN A 140 1.22 -3.85 -15.56
CA GLN A 140 0.78 -3.27 -14.30
C GLN A 140 1.62 -2.02 -14.00
N VAL A 141 0.93 -0.91 -13.78
CA VAL A 141 1.55 0.38 -13.52
C VAL A 141 1.01 1.03 -12.25
N ARG A 142 1.83 1.85 -11.60
CA ARG A 142 1.39 2.76 -10.55
C ARG A 142 1.11 4.13 -11.15
N ILE A 143 -0.16 4.50 -11.22
CA ILE A 143 -0.60 5.74 -11.87
C ILE A 143 -1.26 6.69 -10.87
N LYS A 144 -1.02 7.99 -11.07
CA LYS A 144 -1.69 9.07 -10.35
C LYS A 144 -2.17 10.11 -11.35
N ARG A 145 -3.40 10.60 -11.15
CA ARG A 145 -3.91 11.74 -11.90
C ARG A 145 -3.01 12.96 -11.66
N HIS A 146 -2.70 13.69 -12.72
CA HIS A 146 -1.88 14.88 -12.60
C HIS A 146 -2.61 15.95 -11.76
N ARG A 147 -1.87 16.70 -10.92
CA ARG A 147 -2.44 17.69 -9.98
C ARG A 147 -3.27 18.77 -10.68
N TRP A 148 -2.78 19.23 -11.83
CA TRP A 148 -3.42 20.30 -12.62
C TRP A 148 -4.47 19.81 -13.61
N PHE A 149 -4.67 18.49 -13.74
CA PHE A 149 -5.68 17.94 -14.64
C PHE A 149 -7.05 17.93 -13.99
N GLY A 150 -7.99 18.78 -14.43
CA GLY A 150 -9.25 19.02 -13.70
C GLY A 150 -10.26 17.87 -13.62
N ARG A 151 -10.11 16.78 -14.41
CA ARG A 151 -11.09 15.68 -14.47
C ARG A 151 -10.53 14.39 -13.89
N THR A 152 -11.38 13.52 -13.35
CA THR A 152 -10.98 12.17 -12.96
C THR A 152 -10.95 11.23 -14.16
N LEU A 153 -10.05 10.24 -14.12
CA LEU A 153 -9.93 9.25 -15.18
C LEU A 153 -10.82 8.06 -14.85
N LYS A 154 -11.56 7.60 -15.86
CA LYS A 154 -12.54 6.52 -15.72
C LYS A 154 -11.96 5.21 -16.26
N THR A 155 -12.24 4.11 -15.58
CA THR A 155 -11.86 2.78 -16.06
C THR A 155 -12.60 2.42 -17.34
N ASN A 156 -11.90 1.73 -18.25
CA ASN A 156 -12.36 1.38 -19.58
C ASN A 156 -12.58 2.57 -20.53
N ASP A 157 -12.16 3.78 -20.16
CA ASP A 157 -12.04 4.89 -21.11
C ASP A 157 -10.63 4.86 -21.72
N PRO A 158 -10.47 5.23 -23.00
CA PRO A 158 -9.17 5.19 -23.66
C PRO A 158 -8.21 6.25 -23.09
N LEU A 159 -6.94 5.87 -23.01
CA LEU A 159 -5.86 6.71 -22.51
C LEU A 159 -4.63 6.53 -23.39
N ILE A 160 -4.03 7.64 -23.81
CA ILE A 160 -2.81 7.66 -24.61
C ILE A 160 -1.64 7.69 -23.64
N LEU A 161 -0.78 6.68 -23.72
CA LEU A 161 0.40 6.53 -22.88
C LEU A 161 1.65 6.80 -23.71
N SER A 162 2.60 7.50 -23.11
CA SER A 162 3.97 7.62 -23.61
C SER A 162 4.87 6.86 -22.65
N VAL A 163 5.27 5.64 -23.05
CA VAL A 163 6.11 4.74 -22.27
C VAL A 163 7.35 4.40 -23.11
N GLY A 164 8.53 4.77 -22.63
CA GLY A 164 9.76 4.67 -23.42
C GLY A 164 9.63 5.41 -24.75
N TRP A 165 9.97 4.75 -25.85
CA TRP A 165 9.85 5.28 -27.21
C TRP A 165 8.43 5.27 -27.79
N ARG A 166 7.52 4.49 -27.20
CA ARG A 166 6.22 4.20 -27.80
C ARG A 166 5.15 5.12 -27.24
N ARG A 167 4.42 5.76 -28.15
CA ARG A 167 3.17 6.48 -27.88
C ARG A 167 2.02 5.64 -28.41
N PHE A 168 1.08 5.26 -27.56
CA PHE A 168 -0.04 4.41 -27.96
C PHE A 168 -1.26 4.65 -27.08
N GLN A 169 -2.43 4.42 -27.65
CA GLN A 169 -3.70 4.43 -26.95
C GLN A 169 -4.04 3.01 -26.47
N THR A 170 -4.42 2.91 -25.20
CA THR A 170 -4.88 1.68 -24.56
C THR A 170 -6.08 1.95 -23.66
N VAL A 171 -6.68 0.90 -23.10
CA VAL A 171 -7.85 0.98 -22.24
C VAL A 171 -7.53 0.42 -20.85
N PRO A 172 -7.12 1.27 -19.89
CA PRO A 172 -6.71 0.82 -18.56
C PRO A 172 -7.90 0.47 -17.64
N ILE A 173 -7.67 -0.54 -16.80
CA ILE A 173 -8.47 -0.83 -15.61
C ILE A 173 -7.73 -0.32 -14.38
N TYR A 174 -8.38 0.55 -13.60
CA TYR A 174 -7.83 1.05 -12.35
C TYR A 174 -8.16 0.10 -11.20
N SER A 175 -7.22 -0.12 -10.29
CA SER A 175 -7.39 -0.96 -9.12
C SER A 175 -6.66 -0.39 -7.90
N LEU A 176 -7.11 -0.79 -6.72
CA LEU A 176 -6.39 -0.60 -5.46
C LEU A 176 -6.16 -1.94 -4.80
N ASP A 177 -5.01 -2.06 -4.16
CA ASP A 177 -4.73 -3.19 -3.28
C ASP A 177 -5.57 -3.06 -2.01
N ASP A 178 -6.42 -4.06 -1.74
CA ASP A 178 -7.27 -4.13 -0.56
C ASP A 178 -6.58 -5.01 0.50
N HIS A 179 -5.66 -4.40 1.26
CA HIS A 179 -4.87 -5.05 2.32
C HIS A 179 -4.05 -6.25 1.85
N SER A 180 -3.46 -6.18 0.64
CA SER A 180 -2.59 -7.22 0.06
C SER A 180 -3.24 -8.59 -0.15
N ILE A 181 -4.58 -8.64 -0.12
CA ILE A 181 -5.34 -9.87 -0.39
C ILE A 181 -5.78 -9.92 -1.86
N ARG A 182 -6.08 -8.77 -2.47
CA ARG A 182 -6.67 -8.71 -3.82
C ARG A 182 -6.56 -7.33 -4.47
N MET A 183 -6.41 -7.34 -5.78
CA MET A 183 -6.52 -6.14 -6.62
C MET A 183 -7.99 -5.81 -6.91
N ARG A 184 -8.56 -4.90 -6.12
CA ARG A 184 -9.95 -4.47 -6.28
C ARG A 184 -10.07 -3.40 -7.35
N MET A 185 -10.88 -3.67 -8.38
CA MET A 185 -11.22 -2.72 -9.43
C MET A 185 -11.88 -1.45 -8.87
N LEU A 186 -11.43 -0.30 -9.35
CA LEU A 186 -12.05 1.01 -9.18
C LEU A 186 -12.85 1.41 -10.43
N LYS A 187 -13.80 2.32 -10.25
CA LYS A 187 -14.53 2.94 -11.38
C LYS A 187 -13.77 4.16 -11.92
N TYR A 188 -13.09 4.88 -11.02
CA TYR A 188 -12.37 6.11 -11.29
C TYR A 188 -11.04 6.10 -10.54
N THR A 189 -10.05 6.82 -11.04
CA THR A 189 -8.83 7.13 -10.28
C THR A 189 -9.17 7.97 -9.05
N PRO A 190 -8.59 7.69 -7.87
CA PRO A 190 -8.65 8.60 -6.74
C PRO A 190 -8.05 9.97 -7.10
N GLU A 191 -8.53 11.05 -6.47
CA GLU A 191 -8.12 12.40 -6.86
C GLU A 191 -6.67 12.73 -6.51
N HIS A 192 -6.19 12.33 -5.33
CA HIS A 192 -4.86 12.72 -4.82
C HIS A 192 -3.99 11.52 -4.40
N MET A 193 -4.37 10.30 -4.79
CA MET A 193 -3.70 9.06 -4.40
C MET A 193 -3.21 8.30 -5.64
N HIS A 194 -2.11 7.57 -5.48
CA HIS A 194 -1.67 6.60 -6.49
C HIS A 194 -2.59 5.38 -6.47
N CYS A 195 -2.96 4.90 -7.64
CA CYS A 195 -3.65 3.63 -7.81
C CYS A 195 -2.86 2.74 -8.78
N TYR A 196 -3.20 1.47 -8.79
CA TYR A 196 -2.70 0.57 -9.81
C TYR A 196 -3.55 0.75 -11.06
N ALA A 197 -2.94 0.61 -12.23
CA ALA A 197 -3.65 0.40 -13.47
C ALA A 197 -3.07 -0.82 -14.18
N THR A 198 -3.94 -1.53 -14.89
CA THR A 198 -3.54 -2.63 -15.75
C THR A 198 -4.14 -2.42 -17.12
N PHE A 199 -3.30 -2.48 -18.14
CA PHE A 199 -3.69 -2.34 -19.53
C PHE A 199 -2.90 -3.30 -20.40
N TYR A 200 -3.37 -3.54 -21.62
CA TYR A 200 -2.67 -4.35 -22.60
C TYR A 200 -1.76 -3.46 -23.46
N GLY A 201 -0.50 -3.84 -23.62
CA GLY A 201 0.48 -3.08 -24.39
C GLY A 201 1.86 -3.73 -24.42
N PRO A 202 2.85 -3.08 -25.05
CA PRO A 202 4.24 -3.50 -25.03
C PRO A 202 4.78 -3.43 -23.60
N GLY A 203 5.57 -4.44 -23.19
CA GLY A 203 6.19 -4.52 -21.88
C GLY A 203 7.20 -3.39 -21.70
N GLY A 204 7.07 -2.60 -20.64
CA GLY A 204 8.11 -1.65 -20.25
C GLY A 204 9.05 -2.30 -19.23
N VAL A 205 10.30 -1.82 -19.15
CA VAL A 205 11.18 -2.19 -18.04
C VAL A 205 10.54 -1.69 -16.72
N PRO A 206 10.46 -2.53 -15.68
CA PRO A 206 10.02 -2.09 -14.35
C PRO A 206 10.83 -0.89 -13.86
N GLY A 207 10.16 0.09 -13.25
CA GLY A 207 10.78 1.34 -12.79
C GLY A 207 10.80 2.46 -13.83
N THR A 208 10.45 2.20 -15.10
CA THR A 208 10.35 3.26 -16.11
C THR A 208 9.15 4.18 -15.85
N GLY A 209 9.42 5.49 -15.81
CA GLY A 209 8.39 6.52 -15.70
C GLY A 209 7.62 6.70 -17.00
N PHE A 210 6.33 7.06 -16.91
CA PHE A 210 5.51 7.37 -18.08
C PHE A 210 4.55 8.54 -17.81
N CYS A 211 4.10 9.16 -18.89
CA CYS A 211 3.05 10.17 -18.89
C CYS A 211 1.84 9.72 -19.72
N ALA A 212 0.68 10.25 -19.36
CA ALA A 212 -0.59 9.88 -19.98
C ALA A 212 -1.38 11.12 -20.42
N PHE A 213 -2.12 10.97 -21.51
CA PHE A 213 -2.90 12.01 -22.16
C PHE A 213 -4.29 11.47 -22.53
N ASN A 214 -5.31 12.33 -22.45
CA ASN A 214 -6.65 11.97 -22.92
C ASN A 214 -6.84 12.27 -24.41
N THR A 215 -6.29 13.38 -24.89
CA THR A 215 -6.39 13.84 -26.28
C THR A 215 -5.06 14.47 -26.69
N LEU A 216 -4.70 14.33 -27.96
CA LEU A 216 -3.53 15.00 -28.55
C LEU A 216 -3.89 16.27 -29.32
N GLU A 217 -5.18 16.50 -29.57
CA GLU A 217 -5.69 17.66 -30.29
C GLU A 217 -5.24 19.00 -29.69
N GLU A 218 -4.90 19.93 -30.58
CA GLU A 218 -4.56 21.31 -30.28
C GLU A 218 -5.84 22.16 -30.14
N GLY A 219 -5.81 23.17 -29.26
CA GLY A 219 -6.95 24.10 -29.07
C GLY A 219 -7.89 23.80 -27.90
N ARG A 220 -7.65 22.72 -27.13
CA ARG A 220 -8.43 22.49 -25.90
C ARG A 220 -7.92 23.33 -24.74
N ALA A 221 -8.78 24.18 -24.17
CA ALA A 221 -8.48 24.93 -22.96
C ALA A 221 -8.25 23.98 -21.77
N GLY A 222 -7.06 24.05 -21.16
CA GLY A 222 -6.70 23.32 -19.94
C GLY A 222 -5.40 22.51 -20.06
N PHE A 223 -4.97 21.96 -18.93
CA PHE A 223 -3.74 21.16 -18.85
C PHE A 223 -3.93 19.79 -19.54
N ARG A 224 -3.02 19.43 -20.48
CA ARG A 224 -3.18 18.25 -21.36
C ARG A 224 -2.72 16.93 -20.75
N VAL A 225 -1.64 16.95 -19.96
CA VAL A 225 -1.13 15.73 -19.30
C VAL A 225 -2.13 15.33 -18.22
N SER A 226 -2.74 14.16 -18.36
CA SER A 226 -3.84 13.71 -17.53
C SER A 226 -3.38 12.87 -16.34
N ALA A 227 -2.32 12.08 -16.51
CA ALA A 227 -1.73 11.27 -15.45
C ALA A 227 -0.22 11.11 -15.64
N THR A 228 0.44 10.76 -14.55
CA THR A 228 1.83 10.30 -14.53
C THR A 228 1.93 9.01 -13.73
N GLY A 229 2.95 8.22 -14.00
CA GLY A 229 3.13 6.97 -13.27
C GLY A 229 4.45 6.29 -13.56
N VAL A 230 4.60 5.10 -12.99
CA VAL A 230 5.77 4.24 -13.17
C VAL A 230 5.29 2.82 -13.48
N VAL A 231 6.00 2.13 -14.37
CA VAL A 231 5.78 0.71 -14.68
C VAL A 231 6.25 -0.14 -13.49
N LEU A 232 5.41 -1.06 -13.03
CA LEU A 232 5.76 -1.95 -11.92
C LEU A 232 6.13 -3.34 -12.43
N ASP A 233 5.26 -3.93 -13.23
CA ASP A 233 5.40 -5.32 -13.64
C ASP A 233 4.73 -5.58 -14.99
N VAL A 234 5.13 -6.65 -15.69
CA VAL A 234 4.61 -7.06 -16.98
C VAL A 234 4.25 -8.54 -16.93
N ASP A 235 2.94 -8.83 -17.00
CA ASP A 235 2.40 -10.17 -16.86
C ASP A 235 1.57 -10.59 -18.07
N ARG A 236 1.40 -11.89 -18.29
CA ARG A 236 0.44 -12.40 -19.30
C ARG A 236 -0.99 -12.52 -18.77
N THR A 237 -1.17 -12.52 -17.45
CA THR A 237 -2.49 -12.67 -16.81
C THR A 237 -2.67 -11.62 -15.73
N SER A 238 -3.85 -11.02 -15.65
CA SER A 238 -4.17 -10.05 -14.60
C SER A 238 -5.21 -10.60 -13.63
N ARG A 239 -4.95 -10.53 -12.32
CA ARG A 239 -5.88 -10.99 -11.27
C ARG A 239 -6.66 -9.81 -10.66
N ILE A 240 -7.50 -9.15 -11.46
CA ILE A 240 -8.32 -8.02 -10.99
C ILE A 240 -9.71 -8.53 -10.62
N VAL A 241 -10.24 -8.08 -9.49
CA VAL A 241 -11.58 -8.45 -9.02
C VAL A 241 -12.46 -7.23 -8.81
N LYS A 242 -13.72 -7.35 -9.22
CA LYS A 242 -14.77 -6.38 -8.93
C LYS A 242 -15.68 -6.93 -7.84
N LYS A 243 -15.97 -6.07 -6.87
CA LYS A 243 -16.92 -6.40 -5.80
C LYS A 243 -18.33 -6.48 -6.38
N LEU A 244 -18.99 -7.61 -6.18
CA LEU A 244 -20.40 -7.83 -6.45
C LEU A 244 -21.12 -7.98 -5.10
N LYS A 245 -22.26 -7.32 -4.94
CA LYS A 245 -23.14 -7.56 -3.79
C LYS A 245 -24.41 -8.21 -4.30
N LEU A 246 -24.70 -9.42 -3.84
CA LEU A 246 -26.00 -10.03 -4.02
C LEU A 246 -26.88 -9.54 -2.87
N THR A 247 -28.03 -8.97 -3.16
CA THR A 247 -28.93 -8.37 -2.17
C THR A 247 -30.21 -9.17 -2.09
N GLY A 248 -30.73 -9.38 -0.89
CA GLY A 248 -32.01 -10.02 -0.64
C GLY A 248 -32.75 -9.36 0.52
N VAL A 249 -34.03 -9.69 0.65
CA VAL A 249 -34.93 -9.09 1.63
C VAL A 249 -35.48 -10.18 2.56
N PRO A 250 -35.48 -9.97 3.89
CA PRO A 250 -36.12 -10.90 4.82
C PRO A 250 -37.63 -10.82 4.70
N TYR A 251 -38.31 -11.96 4.55
CA TYR A 251 -39.77 -11.99 4.51
C TYR A 251 -40.42 -12.61 5.76
N LYS A 252 -39.76 -13.59 6.39
CA LYS A 252 -40.20 -14.20 7.65
C LYS A 252 -39.05 -14.23 8.65
N ILE A 253 -39.27 -13.68 9.84
CA ILE A 253 -38.22 -13.42 10.83
C ILE A 253 -38.59 -14.06 12.16
N PHE A 254 -37.65 -14.81 12.72
CA PHE A 254 -37.73 -15.40 14.06
C PHE A 254 -36.74 -14.66 14.99
N LYS A 255 -36.23 -15.32 16.04
CA LYS A 255 -35.27 -14.69 16.95
C LYS A 255 -33.91 -14.49 16.25
N ASN A 256 -33.25 -15.59 15.91
CA ASN A 256 -31.92 -15.58 15.27
C ASN A 256 -31.95 -16.18 13.86
N THR A 257 -33.12 -16.57 13.36
CA THR A 257 -33.28 -17.11 12.01
C THR A 257 -34.19 -16.23 11.19
N ALA A 258 -33.90 -16.12 9.91
CA ALA A 258 -34.77 -15.44 8.97
C ALA A 258 -34.81 -16.20 7.64
N PHE A 259 -35.94 -16.11 6.96
CA PHE A 259 -36.09 -16.55 5.59
C PHE A 259 -35.94 -15.35 4.68
N VAL A 260 -35.04 -15.48 3.72
CA VAL A 260 -34.62 -14.42 2.80
C VAL A 260 -35.06 -14.80 1.39
N LYS A 261 -35.55 -13.81 0.64
CA LYS A 261 -35.95 -13.95 -0.76
C LYS A 261 -35.26 -12.90 -1.63
N ASP A 262 -35.42 -13.02 -2.94
CA ASP A 262 -34.98 -12.07 -3.96
C ASP A 262 -33.45 -11.86 -4.01
N MET A 263 -32.65 -12.79 -3.47
CA MET A 263 -31.18 -12.81 -3.57
C MET A 263 -30.67 -13.76 -4.66
N PHE A 264 -31.34 -14.90 -4.82
CA PHE A 264 -31.04 -15.96 -5.77
C PHE A 264 -32.30 -16.28 -6.56
N GLY A 265 -32.15 -16.78 -7.79
CA GLY A 265 -33.25 -17.17 -8.66
C GLY A 265 -33.69 -18.62 -8.49
N SER A 266 -32.81 -19.52 -8.03
CA SER A 266 -33.09 -20.96 -7.93
C SER A 266 -32.55 -21.60 -6.66
N ALA A 267 -33.10 -22.75 -6.29
CA ALA A 267 -32.59 -23.56 -5.17
C ALA A 267 -31.16 -24.08 -5.42
N LEU A 268 -30.77 -24.30 -6.69
CA LEU A 268 -29.42 -24.72 -7.07
C LEU A 268 -28.39 -23.62 -6.80
N GLU A 269 -28.72 -22.36 -7.07
CA GLU A 269 -27.87 -21.23 -6.70
C GLU A 269 -27.70 -21.15 -5.18
N VAL A 270 -28.78 -21.32 -4.41
CA VAL A 270 -28.69 -21.34 -2.96
C VAL A 270 -27.77 -22.45 -2.47
N ALA A 271 -27.90 -23.66 -3.01
CA ALA A 271 -27.04 -24.80 -2.65
C ALA A 271 -25.56 -24.51 -2.92
N LYS A 272 -25.24 -23.82 -4.03
CA LYS A 272 -23.87 -23.37 -4.33
C LYS A 272 -23.32 -22.36 -3.31
N PHE A 273 -24.19 -21.54 -2.72
CA PHE A 273 -23.85 -20.55 -1.71
C PHE A 273 -24.23 -20.99 -0.28
N GLU A 274 -24.46 -22.27 -0.05
CA GLU A 274 -24.73 -22.80 1.28
C GLU A 274 -23.49 -22.63 2.17
N GLY A 275 -23.70 -22.21 3.42
CA GLY A 275 -22.60 -21.89 4.34
C GLY A 275 -21.94 -20.52 4.11
N ALA A 276 -22.34 -19.77 3.07
CA ALA A 276 -21.75 -18.46 2.80
C ALA A 276 -22.09 -17.42 3.89
N ASN A 277 -21.14 -16.54 4.16
CA ASN A 277 -21.29 -15.44 5.12
C ASN A 277 -22.08 -14.27 4.51
N VAL A 278 -23.17 -13.90 5.17
CA VAL A 278 -24.03 -12.76 4.81
C VAL A 278 -23.97 -11.69 5.89
N ARG A 279 -24.27 -10.44 5.54
CA ARG A 279 -24.40 -9.34 6.50
C ARG A 279 -25.62 -8.49 6.17
N THR A 280 -26.24 -7.90 7.18
CA THR A 280 -27.27 -6.88 6.99
C THR A 280 -26.66 -5.47 6.88
N VAL A 281 -27.40 -4.51 6.32
CA VAL A 281 -26.98 -3.09 6.33
C VAL A 281 -26.81 -2.56 7.77
N SER A 282 -27.58 -3.10 8.72
CA SER A 282 -27.47 -2.81 10.15
C SER A 282 -26.22 -3.43 10.81
N GLY A 283 -25.42 -4.21 10.09
CA GLY A 283 -24.14 -4.76 10.56
C GLY A 283 -24.22 -6.15 11.18
N ILE A 284 -25.41 -6.76 11.27
CA ILE A 284 -25.60 -8.09 11.86
C ILE A 284 -25.01 -9.15 10.92
N ARG A 285 -24.11 -10.00 11.44
CA ARG A 285 -23.54 -11.10 10.66
C ARG A 285 -24.47 -12.31 10.66
N GLY A 286 -24.42 -13.07 9.58
CA GLY A 286 -25.17 -14.30 9.44
C GLY A 286 -24.57 -15.26 8.43
N GLN A 287 -25.23 -16.41 8.29
CA GLN A 287 -24.81 -17.49 7.41
C GLN A 287 -26.02 -18.05 6.66
N VAL A 288 -25.84 -18.33 5.37
CA VAL A 288 -26.80 -19.09 4.56
C VAL A 288 -26.80 -20.54 5.05
N LYS A 289 -27.97 -21.10 5.38
CA LYS A 289 -28.09 -22.45 5.92
C LYS A 289 -28.66 -23.47 4.96
N LYS A 290 -29.85 -23.26 4.40
CA LYS A 290 -30.48 -24.24 3.50
C LYS A 290 -31.47 -23.58 2.57
N ALA A 291 -31.56 -24.07 1.34
CA ALA A 291 -32.61 -23.69 0.40
C ALA A 291 -34.00 -24.06 0.95
N LEU A 292 -34.98 -23.20 0.68
CA LEU A 292 -36.38 -23.48 0.92
C LEU A 292 -37.01 -23.99 -0.39
N PRO A 293 -37.99 -24.91 -0.29
CA PRO A 293 -38.66 -25.44 -1.49
C PRO A 293 -39.60 -24.41 -2.13
N LYS A 294 -40.18 -23.49 -1.35
CA LYS A 294 -41.02 -22.39 -1.83
C LYS A 294 -40.80 -21.14 -0.98
N PRO A 295 -40.71 -19.94 -1.56
CA PRO A 295 -40.59 -19.64 -2.99
C PRO A 295 -39.18 -19.98 -3.54
N ASP A 296 -39.05 -20.14 -4.85
CA ASP A 296 -37.77 -20.49 -5.49
C ASP A 296 -36.70 -19.43 -5.21
N GLY A 297 -35.47 -19.91 -4.98
CA GLY A 297 -34.34 -19.05 -4.61
C GLY A 297 -34.39 -18.51 -3.17
N ALA A 298 -35.47 -18.77 -2.41
CA ALA A 298 -35.51 -18.43 -1.00
C ALA A 298 -34.69 -19.41 -0.16
N PHE A 299 -34.16 -18.91 0.95
CA PHE A 299 -33.32 -19.69 1.83
C PHE A 299 -33.49 -19.30 3.28
N ARG A 300 -33.15 -20.25 4.16
CA ARG A 300 -33.02 -20.01 5.59
C ARG A 300 -31.61 -19.50 5.89
N ALA A 301 -31.53 -18.40 6.62
CA ALA A 301 -30.31 -17.86 7.17
C ALA A 301 -30.38 -17.75 8.70
N THR A 302 -29.23 -17.92 9.34
CA THR A 302 -29.03 -17.68 10.78
C THR A 302 -28.23 -16.40 10.97
N PHE A 303 -28.61 -15.56 11.92
CA PHE A 303 -27.99 -14.28 12.25
C PHE A 303 -27.62 -14.21 13.74
N GLU A 304 -26.68 -13.34 14.08
CA GLU A 304 -26.27 -13.09 15.48
C GLU A 304 -27.41 -12.53 16.34
N ASP A 305 -28.19 -11.61 15.78
CA ASP A 305 -29.33 -10.98 16.43
C ASP A 305 -30.53 -10.90 15.46
N LYS A 306 -31.68 -10.50 15.99
CA LYS A 306 -32.93 -10.40 15.26
C LYS A 306 -32.86 -9.28 14.22
N VAL A 307 -32.91 -9.69 12.96
CA VAL A 307 -33.02 -8.77 11.81
C VAL A 307 -34.39 -8.09 11.78
N LEU A 308 -34.46 -6.91 11.15
CA LEU A 308 -35.73 -6.20 10.93
C LEU A 308 -36.27 -6.47 9.52
N LYS A 309 -37.59 -6.34 9.34
CA LYS A 309 -38.22 -6.51 8.02
C LYS A 309 -37.79 -5.44 7.00
N SER A 310 -37.33 -4.29 7.49
CA SER A 310 -36.78 -3.20 6.69
C SER A 310 -35.30 -3.37 6.33
N ASP A 311 -34.62 -4.39 6.86
CA ASP A 311 -33.20 -4.61 6.57
C ASP A 311 -33.01 -5.18 5.16
N ILE A 312 -31.90 -4.77 4.53
CA ILE A 312 -31.39 -5.41 3.32
C ILE A 312 -30.25 -6.33 3.73
N ILE A 313 -30.34 -7.59 3.33
CA ILE A 313 -29.32 -8.62 3.57
C ILE A 313 -28.48 -8.70 2.31
N PHE A 314 -27.15 -8.71 2.44
CA PHE A 314 -26.27 -8.83 1.28
C PHE A 314 -25.14 -9.83 1.51
N LEU A 315 -24.78 -10.50 0.42
CA LEU A 315 -23.60 -11.34 0.30
C LEU A 315 -22.53 -10.56 -0.47
N ARG A 316 -21.28 -10.53 0.05
CA ARG A 316 -20.15 -9.89 -0.62
C ARG A 316 -19.40 -10.93 -1.45
N ALA A 317 -19.58 -10.88 -2.77
CA ALA A 317 -18.86 -11.71 -3.73
C ALA A 317 -17.80 -10.89 -4.49
N TRP A 318 -16.88 -11.60 -5.14
CA TRP A 318 -15.83 -11.03 -5.98
C TRP A 318 -15.88 -11.72 -7.33
N TYR A 319 -16.00 -10.92 -8.38
CA TYR A 319 -16.00 -11.39 -9.76
C TYR A 319 -14.70 -10.98 -10.43
N THR A 320 -14.01 -11.93 -11.06
CA THR A 320 -12.77 -11.68 -11.78
C THR A 320 -13.06 -10.94 -13.08
N ILE A 321 -12.27 -9.90 -13.38
CA ILE A 321 -12.41 -9.10 -14.59
C ILE A 321 -11.06 -9.06 -15.31
N GLN A 322 -11.11 -9.25 -16.62
CA GLN A 322 -9.94 -9.13 -17.48
C GLN A 322 -9.95 -7.78 -18.22
N PRO A 323 -8.80 -7.08 -18.29
CA PRO A 323 -8.62 -5.91 -19.15
C PRO A 323 -8.84 -6.24 -20.62
N ARG A 324 -9.32 -5.26 -21.39
CA ARG A 324 -9.49 -5.41 -22.83
C ARG A 324 -8.13 -5.40 -23.52
N LYS A 325 -7.92 -6.33 -24.45
CA LYS A 325 -6.73 -6.35 -25.32
C LYS A 325 -6.88 -5.30 -26.43
N TYR A 326 -6.65 -4.04 -26.09
CA TYR A 326 -6.69 -2.92 -27.03
C TYR A 326 -5.36 -2.18 -27.03
N TYR A 327 -4.77 -2.04 -28.21
CA TYR A 327 -3.53 -1.34 -28.45
C TYR A 327 -3.64 -0.62 -29.79
N ASN A 328 -3.41 0.68 -29.79
CA ASN A 328 -3.44 1.51 -31.01
C ASN A 328 -2.25 2.49 -30.99
N PRO A 329 -1.18 2.25 -31.78
CA PRO A 329 -0.02 3.15 -31.80
C PRO A 329 -0.37 4.52 -32.37
N VAL A 330 0.26 5.57 -31.83
CA VAL A 330 0.10 6.94 -32.34
C VAL A 330 1.06 7.14 -33.51
N THR A 331 0.53 6.98 -34.72
CA THR A 331 1.25 7.15 -35.99
C THR A 331 1.11 8.57 -36.55
N SER A 332 1.35 9.59 -35.72
CA SER A 332 1.15 11.00 -36.09
C SER A 332 1.95 11.45 -37.31
N LEU A 333 3.14 10.86 -37.52
CA LEU A 333 4.04 11.21 -38.63
C LEU A 333 3.60 10.62 -39.98
N LEU A 334 2.67 9.67 -39.98
CA LEU A 334 2.10 9.09 -41.22
C LEU A 334 0.87 9.87 -41.70
N LEU A 335 0.38 10.82 -40.91
CA LEU A 335 -0.77 11.63 -41.29
C LEU A 335 -0.31 12.85 -42.10
N ALA A 336 -1.09 13.24 -43.11
CA ALA A 336 -0.93 14.52 -43.78
C ALA A 336 -0.99 15.69 -42.77
N ASP A 337 -2.02 15.68 -41.91
CA ASP A 337 -2.15 16.59 -40.78
C ASP A 337 -1.55 15.97 -39.50
N LYS A 338 -0.25 16.19 -39.29
CA LYS A 338 0.51 15.61 -38.16
C LYS A 338 -0.05 15.91 -36.77
N SER A 339 -0.79 17.01 -36.61
CA SER A 339 -1.37 17.45 -35.32
C SER A 339 -2.72 16.79 -34.99
N GLN A 340 -3.45 16.27 -35.98
CA GLN A 340 -4.84 15.81 -35.82
C GLN A 340 -4.97 14.29 -35.76
N TRP A 341 -4.17 13.63 -34.91
CA TRP A 341 -4.33 12.21 -34.69
C TRP A 341 -5.62 11.90 -33.92
N LYS A 342 -6.50 11.08 -34.52
CA LYS A 342 -7.79 10.67 -33.93
C LYS A 342 -7.73 9.20 -33.53
N GLY A 343 -7.98 8.95 -32.25
CA GLY A 343 -8.11 7.60 -31.69
C GLY A 343 -9.53 7.29 -31.22
N MET A 344 -9.65 6.27 -30.38
CA MET A 344 -10.87 5.97 -29.65
C MET A 344 -11.30 7.18 -28.80
N ARG A 345 -12.56 7.59 -28.95
CA ARG A 345 -13.15 8.72 -28.22
C ARG A 345 -13.49 8.35 -26.77
N LEU A 346 -13.52 9.35 -25.89
CA LEU A 346 -13.94 9.19 -24.49
C LEU A 346 -15.44 8.89 -24.42
N THR A 347 -15.86 8.13 -23.39
CA THR A 347 -17.30 7.82 -23.18
C THR A 347 -18.18 9.07 -23.13
N GLY A 348 -17.67 10.16 -22.53
CA GLY A 348 -18.40 11.42 -22.44
C GLY A 348 -18.55 12.16 -23.78
N GLN A 349 -17.59 11.99 -24.70
CA GLN A 349 -17.68 12.57 -26.06
C GLN A 349 -18.73 11.81 -26.88
N ILE A 350 -18.66 10.48 -26.89
CA ILE A 350 -19.62 9.61 -27.59
C ILE A 350 -21.05 9.93 -27.16
N ARG A 351 -21.31 10.02 -25.85
CA ARG A 351 -22.64 10.36 -25.33
C ARG A 351 -23.14 11.74 -25.76
N ARG A 352 -22.25 12.73 -25.83
CA ARG A 352 -22.62 14.09 -26.25
C ARG A 352 -23.00 14.13 -27.72
N GLU A 353 -22.23 13.44 -28.56
CA GLU A 353 -22.43 13.38 -30.02
C GLU A 353 -23.69 12.58 -30.38
N GLU A 354 -23.95 11.49 -29.67
CA GLU A 354 -25.15 10.67 -29.87
C GLU A 354 -26.39 11.19 -29.10
N GLY A 355 -26.27 12.28 -28.34
CA GLY A 355 -27.37 12.84 -27.55
C GLY A 355 -27.83 11.93 -26.38
N LEU A 356 -27.01 10.98 -25.94
CA LEU A 356 -27.33 10.03 -24.87
C LEU A 356 -27.10 10.65 -23.48
N LYS A 357 -28.10 10.53 -22.60
CA LYS A 357 -27.98 10.95 -21.20
C LYS A 357 -27.09 9.99 -20.42
N THR A 358 -26.40 10.52 -19.40
CA THR A 358 -25.62 9.67 -18.47
C THR A 358 -26.57 8.82 -17.62
N PRO A 359 -26.38 7.49 -17.54
CA PRO A 359 -27.26 6.63 -16.74
C PRO A 359 -27.11 6.95 -15.25
N LEU A 360 -28.22 7.32 -14.62
CA LEU A 360 -28.31 7.63 -13.19
C LEU A 360 -29.46 6.81 -12.60
N ASP A 361 -29.12 5.92 -11.67
CA ASP A 361 -30.11 5.17 -10.91
C ASP A 361 -30.62 6.00 -9.73
N VAL A 362 -31.93 6.23 -9.68
CA VAL A 362 -32.61 7.03 -8.65
C VAL A 362 -32.35 6.48 -7.25
N ASN A 363 -32.21 5.16 -7.10
CA ASN A 363 -31.95 4.51 -5.81
C ASN A 363 -30.50 4.62 -5.35
N SER A 364 -29.58 4.94 -6.27
CA SER A 364 -28.15 5.10 -5.98
C SER A 364 -27.78 6.54 -5.57
N THR A 365 -28.62 7.52 -5.88
CA THR A 365 -28.38 8.93 -5.51
C THR A 365 -28.59 9.14 -4.01
N TYR A 366 -27.58 9.70 -3.33
CA TYR A 366 -27.66 10.02 -1.90
C TYR A 366 -28.72 11.10 -1.63
N LYS A 367 -29.51 10.88 -0.58
CA LYS A 367 -30.54 11.79 -0.10
C LYS A 367 -30.29 12.12 1.37
N LYS A 368 -30.71 13.30 1.82
CA LYS A 368 -30.70 13.65 3.25
C LYS A 368 -31.69 12.74 3.99
N ILE A 369 -31.23 12.04 5.03
CA ILE A 369 -32.07 11.12 5.81
C ILE A 369 -32.39 11.77 7.15
N GLU A 370 -33.67 12.03 7.41
CA GLU A 370 -34.15 12.55 8.70
C GLU A 370 -34.63 11.37 9.55
N ARG A 371 -33.99 11.15 10.71
CA ARG A 371 -34.26 10.00 11.58
C ARG A 371 -35.13 10.43 12.77
N ALA A 372 -36.31 9.84 12.89
CA ALA A 372 -37.15 10.03 14.07
C ALA A 372 -36.49 9.42 15.33
N PRO A 373 -36.64 10.04 16.51
CA PRO A 373 -36.10 9.51 17.76
C PRO A 373 -36.76 8.16 18.09
N ARG A 374 -35.95 7.11 18.22
CA ARG A 374 -36.42 5.75 18.50
C ARG A 374 -36.80 5.61 19.98
N ARG A 375 -38.10 5.44 20.26
CA ARG A 375 -38.60 5.09 21.59
C ARG A 375 -38.84 3.59 21.68
N PHE A 376 -38.23 2.92 22.64
CA PHE A 376 -38.41 1.49 22.87
C PHE A 376 -39.62 1.24 23.78
N ASN A 377 -40.26 0.09 23.60
CA ASN A 377 -41.34 -0.33 24.49
C ASN A 377 -40.79 -0.61 25.91
N PRO A 378 -41.59 -0.35 26.96
CA PRO A 378 -41.18 -0.66 28.32
C PRO A 378 -40.99 -2.18 28.52
N LEU A 379 -40.17 -2.54 29.52
CA LEU A 379 -39.94 -3.93 29.88
C LEU A 379 -41.23 -4.59 30.39
N VAL A 380 -41.62 -5.70 29.77
CA VAL A 380 -42.78 -6.51 30.19
C VAL A 380 -42.27 -7.80 30.81
N VAL A 381 -42.45 -7.95 32.12
CA VAL A 381 -42.07 -9.17 32.84
C VAL A 381 -43.19 -10.22 32.69
N PRO A 382 -42.87 -11.47 32.31
CA PRO A 382 -43.87 -12.54 32.24
C PRO A 382 -44.57 -12.77 33.59
N LYS A 383 -45.89 -12.96 33.58
CA LYS A 383 -46.70 -13.12 34.82
C LYS A 383 -46.23 -14.27 35.70
N LYS A 384 -45.80 -15.39 35.10
CA LYS A 384 -45.26 -16.55 35.83
C LYS A 384 -43.99 -16.18 36.62
N LEU A 385 -43.09 -15.42 35.99
CA LEU A 385 -41.88 -14.94 36.64
C LEU A 385 -42.22 -13.93 37.73
N GLN A 386 -43.14 -13.01 37.46
CA GLN A 386 -43.58 -12.01 38.45
C GLN A 386 -44.17 -12.65 39.72
N ALA A 387 -44.86 -13.79 39.61
CA ALA A 387 -45.40 -14.51 40.75
C ALA A 387 -44.30 -15.23 41.57
N ALA A 388 -43.25 -15.73 40.90
CA ALA A 388 -42.13 -16.43 41.53
C ALA A 388 -41.05 -15.50 42.12
N LEU A 389 -41.09 -14.19 41.83
CA LEU A 389 -40.12 -13.25 42.37
C LEU A 389 -40.23 -13.13 43.90
N PRO A 390 -39.09 -12.99 44.61
CA PRO A 390 -39.09 -12.65 46.03
C PRO A 390 -39.86 -11.37 46.30
N PHE A 391 -40.47 -11.27 47.50
CA PHE A 391 -41.33 -10.14 47.86
C PHE A 391 -40.67 -8.77 47.64
N ALA A 392 -39.41 -8.62 48.02
CA ALA A 392 -38.66 -7.36 47.87
C ALA A 392 -38.45 -6.93 46.41
N SER A 393 -38.34 -7.86 45.47
CA SER A 393 -38.09 -7.59 44.05
C SER A 393 -39.36 -7.54 43.20
N LYS A 394 -40.53 -7.75 43.80
CA LYS A 394 -41.80 -7.82 43.08
C LYS A 394 -42.26 -6.41 42.65
N PRO A 395 -42.47 -6.16 41.35
CA PRO A 395 -42.87 -4.83 40.89
C PRO A 395 -44.31 -4.53 41.31
N ALA A 396 -44.51 -3.37 41.93
CA ALA A 396 -45.81 -2.84 42.32
C ALA A 396 -46.54 -2.23 41.11
N MET A 397 -47.12 -3.07 40.25
CA MET A 397 -47.94 -2.63 39.13
C MET A 397 -49.42 -2.55 39.52
N MET A 398 -49.91 -1.33 39.78
CA MET A 398 -51.33 -1.09 40.04
C MET A 398 -52.14 -1.19 38.74
N LYS A 399 -53.29 -1.85 38.80
CA LYS A 399 -54.24 -1.89 37.67
C LYS A 399 -54.95 -0.54 37.57
N ALA A 400 -55.13 -0.05 36.35
CA ALA A 400 -55.95 1.14 36.11
C ALA A 400 -57.39 0.89 36.60
N GLN A 401 -57.94 1.87 37.32
CA GLN A 401 -59.28 1.78 37.87
C GLN A 401 -60.33 1.93 36.76
N LYS A 402 -61.23 0.95 36.62
CA LYS A 402 -62.26 0.93 35.55
C LYS A 402 -63.57 1.61 35.93
N LYS A 403 -63.93 1.62 37.21
CA LYS A 403 -65.17 2.21 37.72
C LYS A 403 -64.87 3.56 38.34
N MET A 404 -65.66 4.59 38.06
CA MET A 404 -65.49 5.89 38.74
C MET A 404 -65.74 5.75 40.25
N THR A 405 -64.81 6.22 41.08
CA THR A 405 -65.05 6.33 42.53
C THR A 405 -66.09 7.40 42.82
N TYR A 406 -66.71 7.33 44.00
CA TYR A 406 -67.54 8.41 44.54
C TYR A 406 -66.80 9.76 44.56
N LEU A 407 -65.53 9.78 44.94
CA LEU A 407 -64.69 10.98 44.93
C LEU A 407 -64.50 11.58 43.53
N GLN A 408 -64.32 10.73 42.50
CA GLN A 408 -64.23 11.20 41.11
C GLN A 408 -65.56 11.75 40.61
N LYS A 409 -66.70 11.19 41.04
CA LYS A 409 -68.03 11.70 40.70
C LYS A 409 -68.37 13.03 41.38
N ARG A 410 -67.90 13.23 42.61
CA ARG A 410 -68.10 14.45 43.40
C ARG A 410 -67.08 15.56 43.07
N ALA A 411 -66.07 15.28 42.26
CA ALA A 411 -65.06 16.26 41.89
C ALA A 411 -65.72 17.45 41.19
N VAL A 412 -65.49 18.66 41.73
CA VAL A 412 -66.04 19.91 41.20
C VAL A 412 -65.40 20.20 39.84
N VAL A 413 -66.23 20.56 38.86
CA VAL A 413 -65.78 20.91 37.52
C VAL A 413 -65.14 22.30 37.58
N MET A 414 -63.89 22.41 37.16
CA MET A 414 -63.17 23.69 37.12
C MET A 414 -63.82 24.68 36.16
N GLU A 415 -63.81 25.94 36.56
CA GLU A 415 -64.27 27.07 35.76
C GLU A 415 -63.38 27.28 34.53
N PRO A 416 -63.88 27.92 33.45
CA PRO A 416 -63.12 28.11 32.21
C PRO A 416 -61.80 28.87 32.41
N GLU A 417 -61.76 29.85 33.32
CA GLU A 417 -60.55 30.63 33.62
C GLU A 417 -59.49 29.80 34.36
N GLU A 418 -59.91 29.00 35.33
CA GLU A 418 -59.04 28.08 36.07
C GLU A 418 -58.43 27.02 35.14
N LYS A 419 -59.22 26.49 34.20
CA LYS A 419 -58.74 25.57 33.16
C LYS A 419 -57.66 26.22 32.29
N ARG A 420 -57.86 27.48 31.89
CA ARG A 420 -56.86 28.25 31.11
C ARG A 420 -55.58 28.46 31.93
N ALA A 421 -55.70 28.88 33.19
CA ALA A 421 -54.55 29.06 34.08
C ALA A 421 -53.76 27.75 34.30
N LEU A 422 -54.45 26.62 34.50
CA LEU A 422 -53.82 25.31 34.62
C LEU A 422 -53.15 24.85 33.32
N ALA A 423 -53.77 25.09 32.17
CA ALA A 423 -53.18 24.78 30.87
C ALA A 423 -51.87 25.56 30.66
N VAL A 424 -51.86 26.86 30.97
CA VAL A 424 -50.64 27.70 30.92
C VAL A 424 -49.58 27.17 31.88
N MET A 425 -49.94 26.83 33.11
CA MET A 425 -48.99 26.25 34.07
C MET A 425 -48.42 24.91 33.61
N GLN A 426 -49.23 24.05 33.00
CA GLN A 426 -48.76 22.77 32.43
C GLN A 426 -47.79 22.99 31.27
N GLN A 427 -48.08 23.94 30.37
CA GLN A 427 -47.18 24.32 29.28
C GLN A 427 -45.86 24.87 29.81
N MET A 428 -45.89 25.77 30.79
CA MET A 428 -44.69 26.29 31.45
C MET A 428 -43.85 25.19 32.08
N ARG A 429 -44.48 24.24 32.79
CA ARG A 429 -43.78 23.08 33.38
C ARG A 429 -43.15 22.18 32.32
N ALA A 430 -43.86 21.92 31.21
CA ALA A 430 -43.35 21.11 30.10
C ALA A 430 -42.14 21.78 29.43
N LEU A 431 -42.22 23.09 29.15
CA LEU A 431 -41.12 23.87 28.58
C LEU A 431 -39.90 23.89 29.51
N ARG A 432 -40.10 24.12 30.82
CA ARG A 432 -39.02 24.10 31.80
C ARG A 432 -38.36 22.71 31.87
N LYS A 433 -39.15 21.63 31.82
CA LYS A 433 -38.64 20.25 31.81
C LYS A 433 -37.80 19.98 30.56
N ASP A 434 -38.27 20.37 29.38
CA ASP A 434 -37.52 20.23 28.13
C ASP A 434 -36.22 21.05 28.14
N GLN A 435 -36.26 22.30 28.62
CA GLN A 435 -35.07 23.14 28.78
C GLN A 435 -34.04 22.51 29.74
N VAL A 436 -34.48 21.99 30.88
CA VAL A 436 -33.58 21.33 31.86
C VAL A 436 -32.99 20.06 31.25
N MET A 437 -33.78 19.26 30.54
CA MET A 437 -33.29 18.05 29.84
C MET A 437 -32.25 18.42 28.79
N ARG A 438 -32.53 19.39 27.91
CA ARG A 438 -31.58 19.87 26.89
C ARG A 438 -30.29 20.43 27.51
N ARG A 439 -30.39 21.16 28.63
CA ARG A 439 -29.20 21.67 29.36
C ARG A 439 -28.38 20.53 29.95
N LYS A 440 -29.05 19.51 30.50
CA LYS A 440 -28.40 18.33 31.06
C LYS A 440 -27.70 17.52 29.97
N GLU A 441 -28.38 17.25 28.85
CA GLU A 441 -27.80 16.56 27.69
C GLU A 441 -26.54 17.28 27.18
N LYS A 442 -26.61 18.60 26.96
CA LYS A 442 -25.43 19.39 26.56
C LYS A 442 -24.30 19.36 27.60
N LYS A 443 -24.63 19.33 28.89
CA LYS A 443 -23.63 19.24 29.97
C LYS A 443 -22.99 17.86 30.01
N ASP A 444 -23.78 16.80 29.81
CA ASP A 444 -23.32 15.42 29.75
C ASP A 444 -22.42 15.22 28.53
N GLU A 445 -22.79 15.73 27.35
CA GLU A 445 -21.94 15.77 26.14
C GLU A 445 -20.57 16.42 26.42
N LYS A 446 -20.56 17.63 27.00
CA LYS A 446 -19.32 18.33 27.38
C LYS A 446 -18.50 17.56 28.43
N LYS A 447 -19.17 16.89 29.36
CA LYS A 447 -18.51 16.07 30.39
C LYS A 447 -17.85 14.84 29.76
N GLU A 448 -18.49 14.21 28.77
CA GLU A 448 -17.91 13.09 28.03
C GLU A 448 -16.71 13.51 27.19
N GLU A 449 -16.80 14.65 26.50
CA GLU A 449 -15.66 15.22 25.76
C GLU A 449 -14.48 15.51 26.71
N ARG A 450 -14.75 16.12 27.87
CA ARG A 450 -13.73 16.37 28.89
C ARG A 450 -13.15 15.06 29.43
N ARG A 451 -13.98 14.05 29.69
CA ARG A 451 -13.53 12.73 30.15
C ARG A 451 -12.58 12.10 29.13
N LYS A 452 -12.91 12.10 27.84
CA LYS A 452 -12.04 11.61 26.76
C LYS A 452 -10.71 12.37 26.66
N LYS A 453 -10.73 13.69 26.89
CA LYS A 453 -9.50 14.51 26.91
C LYS A 453 -8.61 14.14 28.11
N LEU A 454 -9.21 14.03 29.29
CA LEU A 454 -8.50 13.63 30.50
C LEU A 454 -7.93 12.21 30.41
N GLU A 455 -8.67 11.26 29.83
CA GLU A 455 -8.18 9.90 29.56
C GLU A 455 -6.94 9.93 28.67
N LYS A 456 -6.96 10.69 27.56
CA LYS A 456 -5.77 10.86 26.69
C LYS A 456 -4.59 11.51 27.40
N GLU A 457 -4.85 12.53 28.21
CA GLU A 457 -3.80 13.17 29.01
C GLU A 457 -3.20 12.23 30.06
N GLN A 458 -4.03 11.38 30.67
CA GLN A 458 -3.59 10.35 31.61
C GLN A 458 -2.78 9.26 30.91
N GLU A 459 -3.17 8.83 29.70
CA GLU A 459 -2.40 7.90 28.88
C GLU A 459 -1.01 8.47 28.57
N ILE A 460 -0.92 9.72 28.08
CA ILE A 460 0.37 10.39 27.81
C ILE A 460 1.21 10.53 29.07
N LYS A 461 0.61 10.90 30.21
CA LYS A 461 1.32 10.96 31.50
C LYS A 461 1.83 9.60 31.94
N GLY A 462 1.02 8.55 31.79
CA GLY A 462 1.41 7.17 32.08
C GLY A 462 2.56 6.67 31.20
N GLU A 463 2.59 7.04 29.92
CA GLU A 463 3.72 6.75 29.03
C GLU A 463 5.00 7.46 29.49
N LYS A 464 4.92 8.77 29.80
CA LYS A 464 6.05 9.54 30.33
C LYS A 464 6.57 9.00 31.66
N GLU A 465 5.68 8.55 32.55
CA GLU A 465 6.08 7.93 33.81
C GLU A 465 6.76 6.58 33.59
N LYS A 466 6.30 5.77 32.64
CA LYS A 466 6.97 4.51 32.24
C LYS A 466 8.36 4.78 31.67
N GLU A 467 8.50 5.77 30.78
CA GLU A 467 9.81 6.17 30.24
C GLU A 467 10.76 6.66 31.33
N ARG A 468 10.29 7.56 32.20
CA ARG A 468 11.07 8.05 33.34
C ARG A 468 11.50 6.91 34.26
N LYS A 469 10.60 5.96 34.55
CA LYS A 469 10.93 4.78 35.38
C LYS A 469 11.96 3.87 34.70
N LYS A 470 11.88 3.70 33.38
CA LYS A 470 12.85 2.94 32.57
C LYS A 470 14.22 3.61 32.57
N GLU A 471 14.27 4.94 32.45
CA GLU A 471 15.50 5.71 32.50
C GLU A 471 16.16 5.66 33.88
N VAL A 472 15.38 5.82 34.95
CA VAL A 472 15.87 5.68 36.33
C VAL A 472 16.42 4.28 36.58
N MET A 473 15.74 3.22 36.14
CA MET A 473 16.26 1.85 36.23
C MET A 473 17.52 1.64 35.38
N ARG A 474 17.61 2.25 34.19
CA ARG A 474 18.82 2.19 33.35
C ARG A 474 20.01 2.84 34.04
N MET A 475 19.82 4.02 34.62
CA MET A 475 20.86 4.74 35.37
C MET A 475 21.28 3.98 36.63
N ALA A 476 20.32 3.41 37.37
CA ALA A 476 20.59 2.58 38.53
C ALA A 476 21.36 1.30 38.13
N GLY A 477 21.01 0.67 37.01
CA GLY A 477 21.73 -0.48 36.46
C GLY A 477 23.16 -0.14 36.04
N MET A 478 23.37 0.98 35.35
CA MET A 478 24.73 1.47 35.01
C MET A 478 25.54 1.79 36.26
N LYS A 479 24.92 2.42 37.27
CA LYS A 479 25.58 2.73 38.55
C LYS A 479 25.96 1.46 39.31
N SER A 480 25.05 0.50 39.42
CA SER A 480 25.31 -0.79 40.07
C SER A 480 26.39 -1.60 39.34
N LYS A 481 26.39 -1.60 38.00
CA LYS A 481 27.46 -2.22 37.19
C LYS A 481 28.82 -1.56 37.45
N ARG A 482 28.86 -0.23 37.48
CA ARG A 482 30.08 0.53 37.80
C ARG A 482 30.56 0.31 39.24
N GLU A 483 29.65 0.14 40.20
CA GLU A 483 29.98 -0.21 41.59
C GLU A 483 30.51 -1.64 41.71
N GLN A 484 29.96 -2.60 40.94
CA GLN A 484 30.49 -3.98 40.87
C GLN A 484 31.89 -4.03 40.24
N GLU A 485 32.10 -3.35 39.10
CA GLU A 485 33.43 -3.22 38.48
C GLU A 485 34.44 -2.51 39.41
N GLY A 486 33.98 -1.52 40.18
CA GLY A 486 34.79 -0.83 41.19
C GLY A 486 35.12 -1.68 42.43
N ALA A 487 34.26 -2.62 42.80
CA ALA A 487 34.49 -3.55 43.90
C ALA A 487 35.45 -4.69 43.50
N GLU A 488 35.36 -5.19 42.26
CA GLU A 488 36.32 -6.16 41.70
C GLU A 488 37.72 -5.54 41.51
N GLY A 489 37.84 -4.22 41.33
CA GLY A 489 39.10 -3.50 41.20
C GLY A 489 39.82 -3.10 42.51
N ARG A 490 39.28 -3.42 43.70
CA ARG A 490 39.88 -3.06 45.00
C ARG A 490 39.93 -4.25 45.96
N GLY A 491 40.65 -5.31 45.59
CA GLY A 491 41.15 -6.31 46.53
C GLY A 491 42.48 -5.85 47.16
N PRO A 492 42.61 -5.76 48.51
CA PRO A 492 43.87 -5.37 49.13
C PRO A 492 44.91 -6.50 49.03
N LYS A 493 46.05 -6.23 48.37
CA LYS A 493 47.26 -7.05 48.45
C LYS A 493 47.75 -7.11 49.91
N ARG A 494 47.33 -8.13 50.67
CA ARG A 494 48.05 -8.55 51.89
C ARG A 494 49.33 -9.25 51.44
N ARG A 495 50.46 -8.54 51.56
CA ARG A 495 51.82 -9.09 51.58
C ARG A 495 51.89 -10.14 52.69
N LYS A 496 52.18 -11.39 52.32
CA LYS A 496 52.82 -12.39 53.19
C LYS A 496 54.33 -12.25 53.00
N THR A 497 55.05 -11.98 54.07
CA THR A 497 56.50 -12.22 54.17
C THR A 497 56.82 -12.54 55.62
N GLY A 498 57.54 -13.66 55.80
CA GLY A 498 58.54 -13.94 56.84
C GLY A 498 58.20 -13.60 58.27
#